data_AF-A0A5Z1TUZ9-F1
#
_entry.id   AF-A0A5Z1TUZ9-F1
#
_cell.length_a   1.000
_cell.length_b   1.000
_cell.length_c   1.000
_cell.angle_alpha   90.00
_cell.angle_beta   90.00
_cell.angle_gamma   90.00
#
_symmetry.space_group_name_H-M   'P 1'
#
loop_
_entity.id
_entity.type
_entity.pdbx_description
1 polymer ?
#
loop_
_entity_poly.entity_id
_entity_poly.type
_entity_poly.pdbx_seq_one_letter_code
_entity_poly.pdbx_strand_id
1 'polypeptide(L)'
;MSVTNSNAKSAVKTSRKAKNAASASNTVLSAVLAQTEEQHVPLSALVKSPQNVRIVPYSAESVRELADSIKGIGLLQNLVVHALPDGLYGV
;
A
#
# COMPACT_ATOMS: atom_id res chain seq x y z
N MET A 1 -49.85 -29.41 -14.08
CA MET A 1 -49.01 -30.22 -14.98
C MET A 1 -48.43 -29.24 -16.00
N SER A 2 -47.12 -28.98 -16.14
CA SER A 2 -45.98 -29.88 -16.04
C SER A 2 -44.68 -29.11 -15.72
N VAL A 3 -43.82 -29.81 -15.01
CA VAL A 3 -42.41 -29.55 -14.69
C VAL A 3 -41.53 -29.39 -15.93
N THR A 4 -40.50 -28.54 -15.86
CA THR A 4 -39.24 -28.77 -16.58
C THR A 4 -38.05 -28.45 -15.67
N ASN A 5 -37.21 -29.47 -15.46
CA ASN A 5 -35.90 -29.41 -14.82
C ASN A 5 -34.87 -28.84 -15.81
N SER A 6 -33.91 -28.06 -15.32
CA SER A 6 -32.66 -27.81 -16.05
C SER A 6 -31.49 -27.80 -15.07
N ASN A 7 -30.80 -28.94 -15.08
CA ASN A 7 -29.56 -29.22 -14.37
C ASN A 7 -28.39 -28.56 -15.12
N ALA A 8 -27.61 -27.68 -14.48
CA ALA A 8 -26.41 -27.10 -15.07
C ALA A 8 -25.27 -27.00 -14.03
N LYS A 9 -24.38 -28.01 -14.11
CA LYS A 9 -22.92 -28.00 -13.92
C LYS A 9 -22.33 -27.33 -12.67
N SER A 10 -21.79 -28.19 -11.79
CA SER A 10 -20.81 -27.87 -10.74
C SER A 10 -19.59 -27.11 -11.31
N ALA A 11 -19.40 -25.86 -10.86
CA ALA A 11 -18.21 -25.06 -11.16
C ALA A 11 -17.21 -25.16 -9.99
N VAL A 12 -16.22 -26.03 -10.19
CA VAL A 12 -14.80 -25.93 -9.78
C VAL A 12 -14.51 -25.19 -8.46
N LYS A 13 -14.15 -25.98 -7.43
CA LYS A 13 -13.44 -25.50 -6.24
C LYS A 13 -12.08 -24.91 -6.66
N THR A 14 -12.02 -23.61 -6.90
CA THR A 14 -10.74 -22.89 -6.99
C THR A 14 -10.09 -22.85 -5.60
N SER A 15 -8.87 -23.38 -5.56
CA SER A 15 -8.00 -23.54 -4.41
C SER A 15 -7.73 -22.21 -3.69
N ARG A 16 -8.29 -22.07 -2.48
CA ARG A 16 -7.94 -21.00 -1.51
C ARG A 16 -6.57 -21.25 -0.86
N LYS A 17 -5.51 -21.44 -1.64
CA LYS A 17 -4.15 -21.68 -1.09
C LYS A 17 -3.11 -20.59 -1.40
N ALA A 18 -3.54 -19.47 -1.99
CA ALA A 18 -2.66 -18.32 -2.25
C ALA A 18 -2.84 -17.14 -1.26
N LYS A 19 -3.82 -17.21 -0.34
CA LYS A 19 -4.10 -16.11 0.61
C LYS A 19 -3.26 -16.14 1.90
N ASN A 20 -2.60 -17.26 2.21
CA ASN A 20 -1.90 -17.45 3.48
C ASN A 20 -0.40 -17.09 3.45
N ALA A 21 0.23 -16.95 2.28
CA ALA A 21 1.65 -16.60 2.20
C ALA A 21 1.90 -15.09 2.33
N ALA A 22 0.96 -14.26 1.85
CA ALA A 22 1.05 -12.80 1.93
C ALA A 22 0.81 -12.26 3.35
N SER A 23 0.01 -12.95 4.15
CA SER A 23 -0.31 -12.55 5.53
C SER A 23 0.88 -12.71 6.48
N ALA A 24 1.68 -13.78 6.33
CA ALA A 24 2.87 -13.99 7.16
C ALA A 24 3.99 -12.96 6.87
N SER A 25 4.17 -12.57 5.60
CA SER A 25 5.13 -11.53 5.23
C SER A 25 4.73 -10.16 5.76
N ASN A 26 3.44 -9.79 5.69
CA ASN A 26 2.96 -8.52 6.23
C ASN A 26 3.11 -8.42 7.75
N THR A 27 2.92 -9.51 8.51
CA THR A 27 3.12 -9.49 9.97
C THR A 27 4.57 -9.28 10.36
N VAL A 28 5.51 -9.83 9.59
CA VAL A 28 6.96 -9.61 9.81
C VAL A 28 7.33 -8.17 9.47
N LEU A 29 6.85 -7.64 8.35
CA LEU A 29 7.08 -6.25 7.96
C LEU A 29 6.54 -5.26 9.00
N SER A 30 5.31 -5.45 9.48
CA SER A 30 4.73 -4.58 10.51
C SER A 30 5.50 -4.64 11.82
N ALA A 31 6.00 -5.81 12.22
CA ALA A 31 6.79 -5.96 13.43
C ALA A 31 8.14 -5.24 13.32
N VAL A 32 8.81 -5.37 12.17
CA VAL A 32 10.09 -4.68 11.90
C VAL A 32 9.89 -3.16 11.85
N LEU A 33 8.81 -2.68 11.22
CA LEU A 33 8.49 -1.26 11.15
C LEU A 33 8.17 -0.68 12.54
N ALA A 34 7.47 -1.42 13.39
CA ALA A 34 7.19 -0.99 14.77
C ALA A 34 8.44 -0.93 15.65
N GLN A 35 9.49 -1.69 15.31
CA GLN A 35 10.77 -1.67 16.01
C GLN A 35 11.77 -0.66 15.43
N THR A 36 11.49 -0.12 14.24
CA THR A 36 12.37 0.84 13.57
C THR A 36 12.13 2.22 14.14
N GLU A 37 13.19 2.87 14.62
CA GLU A 37 13.09 4.25 15.11
C GLU A 37 12.72 5.20 13.99
N GLU A 38 11.80 6.11 14.31
CA GLU A 38 11.36 7.16 13.39
C GLU A 38 12.49 8.19 13.22
N GLN A 39 12.75 8.58 11.97
CA GLN A 39 13.80 9.53 11.63
C GLN A 39 13.22 10.75 10.92
N HIS A 40 13.69 11.94 11.31
CA HIS A 40 13.33 13.18 10.62
C HIS A 40 14.24 13.39 9.40
N VAL A 41 13.74 13.01 8.23
CA VAL A 41 14.44 13.17 6.95
C VAL A 41 14.05 14.50 6.29
N PRO A 42 14.99 15.32 5.79
CA PRO A 42 14.67 16.54 5.09
C PRO A 42 13.99 16.24 3.74
N LEU A 43 13.02 17.07 3.35
CA LEU A 43 12.28 16.89 2.09
C LEU A 43 13.20 16.87 0.86
N SER A 44 14.33 17.59 0.90
CA SER A 44 15.32 17.61 -0.18
C SER A 44 16.03 16.27 -0.42
N ALA A 45 16.02 15.37 0.56
CA ALA A 45 16.61 14.03 0.43
C ALA A 45 15.58 12.99 -0.04
N LEU A 46 14.29 13.34 -0.15
CA LEU A 46 13.23 12.45 -0.60
C LEU A 46 13.05 12.52 -2.11
N VAL A 47 13.04 11.36 -2.77
CA VAL A 47 12.84 11.23 -4.22
C VAL A 47 11.72 10.23 -4.50
N LYS A 48 10.92 10.48 -5.54
CA LYS A 48 9.93 9.49 -6.01
C LYS A 48 10.64 8.25 -6.51
N SER A 49 10.39 7.12 -5.87
CA SER A 49 11.06 5.87 -6.20
C SER A 49 10.56 5.29 -7.53
N PRO A 50 11.44 4.68 -8.34
CA PRO A 50 11.04 3.84 -9.47
C PRO A 50 10.18 2.63 -9.07
N GLN A 51 10.21 2.22 -7.80
CA GLN A 51 9.40 1.11 -7.28
C GLN A 51 7.94 1.51 -6.98
N ASN A 52 7.58 2.77 -7.19
CA ASN A 52 6.21 3.23 -7.00
C ASN A 52 5.29 2.64 -8.07
N VAL A 53 4.42 1.72 -7.66
CA VAL A 53 3.47 1.04 -8.54
C VAL A 53 2.22 1.87 -8.86
N ARG A 54 2.09 3.07 -8.30
CA ARG A 54 0.94 3.93 -8.56
C ARG A 54 1.06 4.58 -9.95
N ILE A 55 0.28 4.07 -10.90
CA ILE A 55 0.25 4.55 -12.29
C ILE A 55 -0.60 5.83 -12.42
N VAL A 56 -1.67 5.95 -11.64
CA VAL A 56 -2.62 7.06 -11.75
C VAL A 56 -2.24 8.21 -10.83
N PRO A 57 -2.00 9.43 -11.36
CA PRO A 57 -1.67 10.59 -10.54
C PRO A 57 -2.88 11.00 -9.69
N TYR A 58 -2.60 11.62 -8.54
CA TYR A 58 -3.64 12.26 -7.75
C TYR A 58 -4.21 13.48 -8.47
N SER A 59 -5.49 13.76 -8.27
CA SER A 59 -6.10 14.99 -8.74
C SER A 59 -5.57 16.19 -7.95
N ALA A 60 -5.62 17.38 -8.54
CA ALA A 60 -5.18 18.60 -7.87
C ALA A 60 -5.99 18.89 -6.59
N GLU A 61 -7.30 18.60 -6.59
CA GLU A 61 -8.15 18.79 -5.42
C GLU A 61 -7.72 17.88 -4.26
N SER A 62 -7.52 16.59 -4.49
CA SER A 62 -7.08 15.66 -3.43
C SER A 62 -5.71 16.02 -2.86
N VAL A 63 -4.82 16.58 -3.68
CA VAL A 63 -3.51 17.06 -3.21
C VAL A 63 -3.67 18.29 -2.32
N ARG A 64 -4.57 19.23 -2.65
CA ARG A 64 -4.83 20.42 -1.84
C ARG A 64 -5.46 20.06 -0.50
N GLU A 65 -6.49 19.21 -0.51
CA GLU A 65 -7.13 18.73 0.72
C GLU A 65 -6.12 18.07 1.67
N LEU A 66 -5.22 17.24 1.12
CA LEU A 66 -4.16 16.61 1.91
C LEU A 66 -3.17 17.64 2.45
N ALA A 67 -2.79 18.64 1.66
CA ALA A 67 -1.90 19.71 2.12
C ALA A 67 -2.52 20.54 3.25
N ASP A 68 -3.81 20.86 3.16
CA ASP A 68 -4.54 21.57 4.21
C ASP A 68 -4.65 20.73 5.49
N SER A 69 -4.87 19.42 5.36
CA SER A 69 -4.86 18.49 6.49
C SER A 69 -3.49 18.43 7.18
N ILE A 70 -2.41 18.32 6.40
CA ILE A 70 -1.03 18.34 6.92
C ILE A 70 -0.72 19.67 7.59
N LYS A 71 -1.20 20.80 7.04
CA LYS A 71 -1.00 22.12 7.65
C LYS A 71 -1.75 22.28 8.97
N GLY A 72 -2.94 21.70 9.09
CA GLY A 72 -3.79 21.82 10.28
C GLY A 72 -3.39 20.88 11.42
N ILE A 73 -3.14 19.60 11.11
CA ILE A 73 -2.95 18.54 12.12
C ILE A 73 -1.52 17.97 12.09
N GLY A 74 -0.77 18.22 11.02
CA GLY A 74 0.53 17.58 10.79
C GLY A 74 0.40 16.27 10.02
N LEU A 75 1.54 15.63 9.76
CA LEU A 75 1.59 14.29 9.18
C LEU A 75 1.26 13.25 10.27
N LEU A 76 0.11 12.60 10.13
CA LEU A 76 -0.33 11.56 11.07
C LEU A 76 0.27 10.18 10.79
N GLN A 77 0.70 9.96 9.54
CA GLN A 77 1.28 8.70 9.10
C GLN A 77 2.71 8.95 8.66
N ASN A 78 3.65 8.21 9.25
CA ASN A 78 5.04 8.25 8.84
C ASN A 78 5.22 7.65 7.45
N LEU A 79 6.17 8.21 6.70
CA LEU A 79 6.53 7.70 5.39
C LEU A 79 7.44 6.49 5.54
N VAL A 80 7.16 5.44 4.77
CA VAL A 80 8.06 4.29 4.63
C VAL A 80 8.96 4.57 3.45
N VAL A 81 10.27 4.55 3.69
CA VAL A 81 11.28 4.88 2.68
C VAL A 81 12.34 3.78 2.60
N HIS A 82 13.03 3.68 1.46
CA HIS A 82 14.23 2.87 1.32
C HIS A 82 15.43 3.74 0.96
N ALA A 83 16.61 3.37 1.46
CA ALA A 83 17.84 4.06 1.12
C ALA A 83 18.19 3.86 -0.35
N LEU A 84 18.50 4.96 -1.04
CA LEU A 84 19.10 4.99 -2.37
C LEU A 84 20.61 5.23 -2.25
N PRO A 85 21.38 4.98 -3.33
CA PRO A 85 22.74 5.50 -3.45
C PRO A 85 22.75 7.03 -3.21
N ASP A 86 23.89 7.55 -2.79
CA ASP A 86 24.12 8.99 -2.56
C ASP A 86 23.41 9.60 -1.34
N GLY A 87 22.88 8.77 -0.43
CA GLY A 87 22.25 9.23 0.82
C GLY A 87 20.84 9.80 0.62
N LEU A 88 20.19 9.46 -0.48
CA LEU A 88 18.81 9.80 -0.78
C LEU A 88 17.85 8.71 -0.28
N TYR A 89 16.58 9.04 -0.15
CA TYR A 89 15.54 8.13 0.28
C TYR A 89 14.39 8.10 -0.72
N GLY A 90 14.00 6.89 -1.11
CA GLY A 90 12.98 6.64 -2.12
C GLY A 90 11.62 6.41 -1.46
N VAL A 91 10.60 7.12 -1.97
CA VAL A 91 9.19 7.02 -1.54
C VAL A 91 8.30 6.61 -2.70
#